data_AF-A0A3B5KUB7-F1
#
_entry.id   AF-A0A3B5KUB7-F1
#
_cell.length_a   1.000
_cell.length_b   1.000
_cell.length_c   1.000
_cell.angle_alpha   90.00
_cell.angle_beta   90.00
_cell.angle_gamma   90.00
#
_symmetry.space_group_name_H-M   'P 1'
#
loop_
_entity.id
_entity.type
_entity.pdbx_description
1 polymer ?
#
loop_
_entity_poly.entity_id
_entity_poly.type
_entity_poly.pdbx_seq_one_letter_code
_entity_poly.pdbx_strand_id
1 'polypeptide(L)'
;MGFELDRFKGTVDPDFKCNLCNKVLEDPLTTPCGHVFCSGCVLPWVVQQNSCPVKCQRISAKELNHVLPLRNLILKLEIKCDNHARGCDAVVTLQHLAEHAETCDFSPAKCGNRGCEEVVSARDLDAHMREACEHRAAGICEGGCGLTLTLREQKSSGHCCKHADIKKFQVFQLDFKFLRWFFSCVETDLFPKLQRKLYFAS
;
A
#
# COMPACT_ATOMS: atom_id res chain seq x y z
N MET A 1 13.23 -12.80 -2.65
CA MET A 1 14.28 -13.19 -3.61
C MET A 1 13.77 -14.34 -4.45
N GLY A 2 13.81 -14.17 -5.77
CA GLY A 2 13.29 -15.12 -6.75
C GLY A 2 11.79 -14.97 -6.97
N PHE A 3 11.32 -15.40 -8.15
CA PHE A 3 9.91 -15.36 -8.54
C PHE A 3 9.22 -16.70 -8.24
N GLU A 4 8.02 -16.64 -7.67
CA GLU A 4 7.23 -17.84 -7.36
C GLU A 4 6.90 -18.65 -8.63
N LEU A 5 7.01 -19.97 -8.53
CA LEU A 5 6.87 -20.87 -9.68
C LEU A 5 5.45 -20.91 -10.26
N ASP A 6 4.43 -20.80 -9.40
CA ASP A 6 3.00 -20.86 -9.75
C ASP A 6 2.51 -19.63 -10.55
N ARG A 7 3.30 -18.56 -10.53
CA ARG A 7 3.05 -17.36 -11.33
C ARG A 7 3.38 -17.54 -12.80
N PHE A 8 4.30 -18.44 -13.13
CA PHE A 8 4.68 -18.66 -14.53
C PHE A 8 3.64 -19.51 -15.25
N LYS A 9 3.47 -19.24 -16.54
CA LYS A 9 2.61 -20.04 -17.41
C LYS A 9 3.35 -21.31 -17.80
N GLY A 10 2.76 -22.45 -17.48
CA GLY A 10 3.33 -23.77 -17.77
C GLY A 10 4.41 -24.21 -16.76
N THR A 11 5.17 -25.22 -17.14
CA THR A 11 6.24 -25.78 -16.31
C THR A 11 7.53 -24.98 -16.49
N VAL A 12 8.06 -24.43 -15.41
CA VAL A 12 9.37 -23.75 -15.43
C VAL A 12 10.49 -24.79 -15.45
N ASP A 13 11.42 -24.60 -16.38
CA ASP A 13 12.64 -25.41 -16.49
C ASP A 13 13.41 -25.43 -15.14
N PRO A 14 13.80 -26.61 -14.62
CA PRO A 14 14.64 -26.71 -13.44
C PRO A 14 15.92 -25.87 -13.49
N ASP A 15 16.50 -25.65 -14.67
CA ASP A 15 17.72 -24.86 -14.86
C ASP A 15 17.53 -23.37 -14.55
N PHE A 16 16.27 -22.89 -14.54
CA PHE A 16 15.93 -21.52 -14.16
C PHE A 16 15.67 -21.37 -12.66
N LYS A 17 15.84 -22.42 -11.86
CA LYS A 17 15.59 -22.40 -10.41
C LYS A 17 16.85 -22.09 -9.62
N CYS A 18 16.68 -21.31 -8.58
CA CYS A 18 17.74 -21.04 -7.62
C CYS A 18 17.90 -22.22 -6.65
N ASN A 19 19.12 -22.73 -6.52
CA ASN A 19 19.43 -23.84 -5.59
C ASN A 19 19.32 -23.46 -4.09
N LEU A 20 19.10 -22.19 -3.76
CA LEU A 20 18.91 -21.72 -2.38
C LEU A 20 17.44 -21.49 -2.02
N CYS A 21 16.72 -20.71 -2.83
CA CYS A 21 15.31 -20.39 -2.54
C CYS A 21 14.30 -21.27 -3.27
N ASN A 22 14.75 -22.14 -4.19
CA ASN A 22 13.92 -23.02 -5.02
C ASN A 22 12.87 -22.30 -5.88
N LYS A 23 13.02 -20.99 -6.06
CA LYS A 23 12.20 -20.12 -6.92
C LYS A 23 12.91 -19.84 -8.23
N VAL A 24 12.21 -19.25 -9.20
CA VAL A 24 12.84 -18.81 -10.45
C VAL A 24 13.87 -17.73 -10.16
N LEU A 25 15.04 -17.84 -10.79
CA LEU A 25 16.18 -16.96 -10.59
C LEU A 25 15.83 -15.49 -10.86
N GLU A 26 16.11 -14.64 -9.88
CA GLU A 26 16.02 -13.19 -9.97
C GLU A 26 17.45 -12.62 -9.96
N ASP A 27 17.80 -11.89 -11.02
CA ASP A 27 19.16 -11.41 -11.31
C ASP A 27 20.25 -12.47 -11.01
N PRO A 28 20.35 -13.53 -11.84
CA PRO A 28 21.21 -14.67 -11.56
C PRO A 28 22.70 -14.29 -11.52
N LEU A 29 23.36 -14.74 -10.45
CA LEU A 29 24.80 -14.70 -10.27
C LEU A 29 25.38 -16.12 -10.34
N THR A 30 26.46 -16.29 -11.08
CA THR A 30 27.27 -17.49 -11.09
C THR A 30 28.48 -17.35 -10.17
N THR A 31 28.81 -18.45 -9.53
CA THR A 31 30.05 -18.63 -8.77
C THR A 31 31.16 -19.16 -9.71
N PRO A 32 32.46 -19.01 -9.37
CA PRO A 32 33.54 -19.56 -10.19
C PRO A 32 33.51 -21.09 -10.37
N CYS A 33 32.72 -21.81 -9.57
CA CYS A 33 32.52 -23.26 -9.69
C CYS A 33 31.32 -23.61 -10.58
N GLY A 34 30.66 -22.62 -11.18
CA GLY A 34 29.54 -22.81 -12.10
C GLY A 34 28.15 -22.90 -11.47
N HIS A 35 28.02 -22.82 -10.14
CA HIS A 35 26.70 -22.80 -9.48
C HIS A 35 26.04 -21.43 -9.59
N VAL A 36 24.75 -21.42 -9.91
CA VAL A 36 23.95 -20.21 -10.13
C VAL A 36 22.89 -20.04 -9.03
N PHE A 37 22.70 -18.79 -8.59
CA PHE A 37 21.75 -18.39 -7.56
C PHE A 37 21.18 -17.00 -7.84
N CYS A 38 20.07 -16.62 -7.19
CA CYS A 38 19.63 -15.22 -7.19
C CYS A 38 20.67 -14.33 -6.50
N SER A 39 20.85 -13.11 -6.99
CA SER A 39 21.80 -12.14 -6.42
C SER A 39 21.64 -11.97 -4.91
N GLY A 40 20.42 -11.65 -4.45
CA GLY A 40 20.13 -11.50 -3.02
C GLY A 40 20.06 -12.80 -2.22
N CYS A 41 20.20 -13.98 -2.85
CA CYS A 41 20.41 -15.23 -2.12
C CYS A 41 21.89 -15.49 -1.87
N VAL A 42 22.75 -15.35 -2.89
CA VAL A 42 24.17 -15.72 -2.77
C VAL A 42 25.03 -14.63 -2.16
N LEU A 43 24.71 -13.35 -2.39
CA LEU A 43 25.52 -12.25 -1.85
C LEU A 43 25.61 -12.28 -0.31
N PRO A 44 24.51 -12.35 0.46
CA PRO A 44 24.59 -12.41 1.92
C PRO A 44 25.37 -13.65 2.40
N TRP A 45 25.17 -14.79 1.73
CA TRP A 45 25.86 -16.04 2.06
C TRP A 45 27.37 -15.91 1.92
N VAL A 46 27.84 -15.42 0.77
CA VAL A 46 29.28 -15.31 0.48
C VAL A 46 29.95 -14.27 1.36
N VAL A 47 29.25 -13.18 1.68
CA VAL A 47 29.74 -12.16 2.64
C VAL A 47 29.95 -12.76 4.04
N GLN A 48 29.08 -13.68 4.47
CA GLN A 48 29.14 -14.26 5.80
C GLN A 48 30.05 -15.50 5.89
N GLN A 49 30.06 -16.34 4.86
CA GLN A 49 30.66 -17.67 4.89
C GLN A 49 31.89 -17.83 3.99
N ASN A 50 32.21 -16.83 3.15
CA ASN A 50 33.33 -16.84 2.19
C ASN A 50 33.43 -18.16 1.38
N SER A 51 32.28 -18.75 1.04
CA SER A 51 32.20 -20.04 0.39
C SER A 51 30.96 -20.17 -0.48
N CYS A 52 31.02 -21.04 -1.48
CA CYS A 52 29.87 -21.39 -2.29
C CYS A 52 28.77 -22.00 -1.38
N PRO A 53 27.48 -21.71 -1.59
CA PRO A 53 26.39 -22.36 -0.84
C PRO A 53 26.38 -23.88 -0.93
N VAL A 54 26.89 -24.45 -2.03
CA VAL A 54 27.07 -25.90 -2.24
C VAL A 54 28.36 -26.43 -1.57
N LYS A 55 29.12 -25.54 -0.90
CA LYS A 55 30.36 -25.83 -0.14
C LYS A 55 31.48 -26.50 -0.94
N CYS A 56 31.48 -26.33 -2.27
CA CYS A 56 32.49 -26.91 -3.14
C CYS A 56 33.83 -26.15 -3.12
N GLN A 57 33.83 -24.84 -2.86
CA GLN A 57 35.04 -24.02 -2.78
C GLN A 57 34.82 -22.71 -1.99
N ARG A 58 35.93 -22.12 -1.52
CA ARG A 58 35.96 -20.76 -0.96
C ARG A 58 35.88 -19.74 -2.08
N ILE A 59 35.04 -18.72 -1.89
CA ILE A 59 34.80 -17.65 -2.87
C ILE A 59 34.54 -16.34 -2.12
N SER A 60 34.84 -15.22 -2.76
CA SER A 60 34.52 -13.88 -2.31
C SER A 60 33.42 -13.26 -3.17
N ALA A 61 32.76 -12.20 -2.65
CA ALA A 61 31.67 -11.55 -3.35
C ALA A 61 32.10 -10.91 -4.70
N LYS A 62 33.38 -10.58 -4.85
CA LYS A 62 33.95 -10.01 -6.09
C LYS A 62 34.10 -11.03 -7.22
N GLU A 63 34.08 -12.31 -6.88
CA GLU A 63 34.23 -13.41 -7.85
C GLU A 63 32.87 -13.86 -8.42
N LEU A 64 31.78 -13.27 -7.95
CA LEU A 64 30.44 -13.52 -8.46
C LEU A 64 30.24 -12.74 -9.76
N ASN A 65 29.70 -13.42 -10.78
CA ASN A 65 29.50 -12.84 -12.10
C ASN A 65 28.04 -12.95 -12.53
N HIS A 66 27.53 -11.93 -13.22
CA HIS A 66 26.19 -12.00 -13.81
C HIS A 66 26.17 -12.94 -15.01
N VAL A 67 25.13 -13.77 -15.11
CA VAL A 67 24.93 -14.66 -16.26
C VAL A 67 23.93 -14.02 -17.23
N LEU A 68 24.41 -13.09 -18.06
CA LEU A 68 23.54 -12.33 -18.97
C LEU A 68 22.71 -13.21 -19.94
N PRO A 69 23.27 -14.27 -20.58
CA PRO A 69 22.48 -15.13 -21.45
C PRO A 69 21.34 -15.83 -20.72
N LEU A 70 21.61 -16.35 -19.52
CA LEU A 70 20.61 -17.00 -18.68
C LEU A 70 19.53 -16.01 -18.23
N ARG A 71 19.94 -14.81 -17.79
CA ARG A 71 19.01 -13.72 -17.44
C ARG A 71 18.09 -13.39 -18.62
N ASN A 72 18.62 -13.29 -19.84
CA ASN A 72 17.83 -12.99 -21.04
C ASN A 72 16.84 -14.11 -21.39
N LEU A 73 17.14 -15.38 -21.08
CA LEU A 73 16.19 -16.47 -21.25
C LEU A 73 15.06 -16.42 -20.21
N ILE A 74 15.41 -16.18 -18.94
CA ILE A 74 14.44 -16.04 -17.85
C ILE A 74 13.48 -14.86 -18.11
N LEU A 75 13.98 -13.75 -18.64
CA LEU A 75 13.18 -12.56 -18.97
C LEU A 75 12.12 -12.82 -20.06
N LYS A 76 12.28 -13.88 -20.88
CA LYS A 76 11.31 -14.27 -21.91
C LYS A 76 10.20 -15.18 -21.40
N LEU A 77 10.30 -15.66 -20.16
CA LEU A 77 9.26 -16.50 -19.58
C LEU A 77 7.96 -15.69 -19.42
N GLU A 78 6.83 -16.36 -19.65
CA GLU A 78 5.50 -15.79 -19.47
C GLU A 78 5.08 -15.90 -17.99
N ILE A 79 4.69 -14.78 -17.39
CA ILE A 79 4.32 -14.67 -15.97
C ILE A 79 2.99 -13.93 -15.80
N LYS A 80 2.19 -14.38 -14.84
CA LYS A 80 0.96 -13.73 -14.40
C LYS A 80 1.27 -12.45 -13.61
N CYS A 81 0.43 -11.44 -13.81
CA CYS A 81 0.47 -10.19 -13.04
C CYS A 81 0.39 -10.45 -11.52
N ASP A 82 1.09 -9.62 -10.73
CA ASP A 82 0.99 -9.64 -9.26
C ASP A 82 -0.44 -9.42 -8.77
N ASN A 83 -1.25 -8.68 -9.54
CA ASN A 83 -2.64 -8.38 -9.24
C ASN A 83 -3.62 -9.44 -9.77
N HIS A 84 -3.16 -10.63 -10.14
CA HIS A 84 -4.04 -11.72 -10.59
C HIS A 84 -5.09 -12.09 -9.55
N ALA A 85 -4.73 -12.10 -8.25
CA ALA A 85 -5.69 -12.32 -7.17
C ALA A 85 -6.77 -11.22 -7.07
N ARG A 86 -6.52 -10.04 -7.66
CA ARG A 86 -7.47 -8.91 -7.72
C ARG A 86 -8.26 -8.87 -9.03
N GLY A 87 -8.08 -9.85 -9.91
CA GLY A 87 -8.81 -9.98 -11.18
C GLY A 87 -8.01 -9.62 -12.44
N CYS A 88 -6.69 -9.41 -12.33
CA CYS A 88 -5.85 -9.20 -13.52
C CYS A 88 -5.45 -10.53 -14.17
N ASP A 89 -6.12 -10.91 -15.25
CA ASP A 89 -5.78 -12.12 -16.02
C ASP A 89 -4.60 -11.94 -17.00
N ALA A 90 -3.90 -10.80 -16.94
CA ALA A 90 -2.80 -10.51 -17.82
C ALA A 90 -1.63 -11.49 -17.58
N VAL A 91 -1.19 -12.10 -18.67
CA VAL A 91 0.05 -12.88 -18.75
C VAL A 91 0.98 -12.15 -19.71
N VAL A 92 2.12 -11.70 -19.20
CA VAL A 92 3.12 -10.92 -19.94
C VAL A 92 4.48 -11.60 -19.84
N THR A 93 5.44 -11.21 -20.68
CA THR A 93 6.82 -11.66 -20.46
C THR A 93 7.38 -11.01 -19.20
N LEU A 94 8.23 -11.72 -18.48
CA LEU A 94 8.86 -11.20 -17.26
C LEU A 94 9.59 -9.86 -17.52
N GLN A 95 10.17 -9.69 -18.72
CA GLN A 95 10.75 -8.42 -19.18
C GLN A 95 9.80 -7.23 -19.10
N HIS A 96 8.53 -7.40 -19.48
CA HIS A 96 7.53 -6.33 -19.55
C HIS A 96 6.61 -6.29 -18.32
N LEU A 97 6.87 -7.13 -17.30
CA LEU A 97 6.04 -7.18 -16.09
C LEU A 97 6.03 -5.83 -15.34
N ALA A 98 7.18 -5.16 -15.26
CA ALA A 98 7.28 -3.86 -14.58
C ALA A 98 6.46 -2.77 -15.28
N GLU A 99 6.54 -2.70 -16.62
CA GLU A 99 5.77 -1.75 -17.43
C GLU A 99 4.25 -2.03 -17.32
N HIS A 100 3.85 -3.30 -17.32
CA HIS A 100 2.47 -3.67 -17.05
C HIS A 100 2.02 -3.25 -15.65
N ALA A 101 2.86 -3.41 -14.62
CA ALA A 101 2.50 -3.08 -13.25
C ALA A 101 2.19 -1.59 -13.06
N GLU A 102 2.87 -0.69 -13.79
CA GLU A 102 2.62 0.76 -13.76
C GLU A 102 1.27 1.14 -14.37
N THR A 103 0.76 0.35 -15.32
CA THR A 103 -0.48 0.61 -16.07
C THR A 103 -1.59 -0.38 -15.74
N CYS A 104 -1.41 -1.20 -14.70
CA CYS A 104 -2.36 -2.26 -14.34
C CYS A 104 -3.63 -1.65 -13.73
N ASP A 105 -4.76 -1.84 -14.39
CA ASP A 105 -6.11 -1.45 -13.92
C ASP A 105 -6.49 -2.06 -12.57
N PHE A 106 -5.88 -3.20 -12.23
CA PHE A 106 -6.12 -3.92 -10.98
C PHE A 106 -5.02 -3.65 -9.95
N SER A 107 -4.19 -2.63 -10.15
CA SER A 107 -3.23 -2.19 -9.13
C SER A 107 -3.93 -1.58 -7.91
N PRO A 108 -3.37 -1.73 -6.70
CA PRO A 108 -3.98 -1.21 -5.48
C PRO A 108 -3.87 0.30 -5.42
N ALA A 109 -5.01 0.98 -5.35
CA ALA A 109 -5.09 2.43 -5.32
C ALA A 109 -5.84 2.89 -4.06
N LYS A 110 -5.25 3.85 -3.35
CA LYS A 110 -5.81 4.41 -2.11
C LYS A 110 -6.79 5.53 -2.44
N CYS A 111 -7.91 5.57 -1.71
CA CYS A 111 -8.84 6.69 -1.82
C CYS A 111 -8.19 8.02 -1.39
N GLY A 112 -8.44 9.09 -2.17
CA GLY A 112 -7.97 10.43 -1.86
C GLY A 112 -8.86 11.22 -0.88
N ASN A 113 -10.04 10.70 -0.53
CA ASN A 113 -10.96 11.38 0.38
C ASN A 113 -10.43 11.31 1.82
N ARG A 114 -10.40 12.45 2.52
CA ARG A 114 -9.89 12.52 3.90
C ARG A 114 -10.70 11.61 4.83
N GLY A 115 -10.00 10.70 5.50
CA GLY A 115 -10.58 9.73 6.44
C GLY A 115 -11.01 8.41 5.80
N CYS A 116 -10.89 8.25 4.47
CA CYS A 116 -11.06 6.95 3.82
C CYS A 116 -9.73 6.19 3.76
N GLU A 117 -9.67 5.00 4.36
CA GLU A 117 -8.50 4.11 4.30
C GLU A 117 -8.69 2.96 3.32
N GLU A 118 -9.76 2.98 2.53
CA GLU A 118 -10.05 1.91 1.58
C GLU A 118 -9.03 1.85 0.44
N VAL A 119 -8.64 0.62 0.12
CA VAL A 119 -7.77 0.28 -1.02
C VAL A 119 -8.62 -0.45 -2.04
N VAL A 120 -8.90 0.21 -3.15
CA VAL A 120 -9.71 -0.31 -4.25
C VAL A 120 -8.83 -0.60 -5.46
N SER A 121 -9.38 -1.23 -6.49
CA SER A 121 -8.67 -1.41 -7.77
C SER A 121 -8.54 -0.05 -8.46
N ALA A 122 -7.47 0.19 -9.22
CA ALA A 122 -7.28 1.46 -9.92
C ALA A 122 -8.46 1.79 -10.85
N ARG A 123 -9.01 0.77 -11.54
CA ARG A 123 -10.21 0.91 -12.39
C ARG A 123 -11.46 1.35 -11.64
N ASP A 124 -11.62 0.96 -10.37
CA ASP A 124 -12.81 1.25 -9.58
C ASP A 124 -12.63 2.49 -8.69
N LEU A 125 -11.42 3.06 -8.61
CA LEU A 125 -11.10 4.17 -7.71
C LEU A 125 -11.96 5.41 -7.99
N ASP A 126 -12.13 5.77 -9.25
CA ASP A 126 -12.89 6.95 -9.63
C ASP A 126 -14.38 6.79 -9.30
N ALA A 127 -14.96 5.62 -9.59
CA ALA A 127 -16.33 5.29 -9.20
C ALA A 127 -16.49 5.29 -7.68
N HIS A 128 -15.53 4.72 -6.95
CA HIS A 128 -15.50 4.76 -5.49
C HIS A 128 -15.51 6.22 -4.99
N MET A 129 -14.59 7.07 -5.45
CA MET A 129 -14.44 8.44 -4.96
C MET A 129 -15.68 9.30 -5.20
N ARG A 130 -16.34 9.13 -6.36
CA ARG A 130 -17.48 9.96 -6.77
C ARG A 130 -18.80 9.49 -6.18
N GLU A 131 -19.01 8.19 -6.05
CA GLU A 131 -20.34 7.62 -5.83
C GLU A 131 -20.44 6.80 -4.53
N ALA A 132 -19.46 5.93 -4.27
CA ALA A 132 -19.56 4.96 -3.17
C ALA A 132 -18.91 5.44 -1.85
N CYS A 133 -17.90 6.31 -1.92
CA CYS A 133 -17.09 6.67 -0.76
C CYS A 133 -17.89 7.43 0.30
N GLU A 134 -17.97 6.88 1.52
CA GLU A 134 -18.67 7.51 2.63
C GLU A 134 -18.01 8.80 3.13
N HIS A 135 -16.72 8.97 2.83
CA HIS A 135 -15.93 10.15 3.17
C HIS A 135 -15.89 11.20 2.05
N ARG A 136 -16.59 10.98 0.93
CA ARG A 136 -16.73 11.99 -0.11
C ARG A 136 -17.53 13.18 0.43
N ALA A 137 -17.21 14.38 -0.04
CA ALA A 137 -18.00 15.58 0.25
C ALA A 137 -19.40 15.43 -0.38
N ALA A 138 -20.44 15.52 0.44
CA ALA A 138 -21.83 15.31 0.00
C ALA A 138 -22.65 16.61 -0.03
N GLY A 139 -22.23 17.65 0.70
CA GLY A 139 -22.88 18.95 0.67
C GLY A 139 -22.46 19.86 1.83
N ILE A 140 -23.09 21.02 1.91
CA ILE A 140 -22.97 21.94 3.05
C ILE A 140 -24.10 21.66 4.02
N CYS A 141 -23.85 21.79 5.32
CA CYS A 141 -24.89 21.67 6.34
C CYS A 141 -26.10 22.58 6.06
N GLU A 142 -27.29 21.97 5.99
CA GLU A 142 -28.57 22.66 5.79
C GLU A 142 -28.94 23.59 6.97
N GLY A 143 -28.36 23.37 8.15
CA GLY A 143 -28.47 24.25 9.31
C GLY A 143 -27.67 25.55 9.20
N GLY A 144 -27.02 25.81 8.05
CA GLY A 144 -26.38 27.09 7.76
C GLY A 144 -25.06 27.34 8.50
N CYS A 145 -24.40 26.31 9.06
CA CYS A 145 -23.09 26.49 9.70
C CYS A 145 -21.92 26.60 8.69
N GLY A 146 -22.17 26.39 7.40
CA GLY A 146 -21.17 26.50 6.34
C GLY A 146 -20.16 25.34 6.27
N LEU A 147 -20.29 24.32 7.11
CA LEU A 147 -19.40 23.15 7.10
C LEU A 147 -19.73 22.21 5.94
N THR A 148 -18.70 21.77 5.19
CA THR A 148 -18.81 20.69 4.20
C THR A 148 -18.87 19.35 4.92
N LEU A 149 -19.97 18.63 4.74
CA LEU A 149 -20.20 17.31 5.34
C LEU A 149 -19.76 16.20 4.39
N THR A 150 -19.21 15.14 4.96
CA THR A 150 -19.04 13.86 4.28
C THR A 150 -20.39 13.16 4.13
N LEU A 151 -20.49 12.20 3.20
CA LEU A 151 -21.70 11.38 3.03
C LEU A 151 -22.09 10.67 4.33
N ARG A 152 -21.10 10.18 5.10
CA ARG A 152 -21.32 9.57 6.42
C ARG A 152 -21.91 10.55 7.43
N GLU A 153 -21.40 11.76 7.51
CA GLU A 153 -21.89 12.80 8.44
C GLU A 153 -23.29 13.30 8.06
N GLN A 154 -23.57 13.41 6.76
CA GLN A 154 -24.89 13.78 6.26
C GLN A 154 -25.94 12.70 6.57
N LYS A 155 -25.62 11.42 6.34
CA LYS A 155 -26.51 10.29 6.69
C LYS A 155 -26.72 10.16 8.20
N SER A 156 -25.69 10.39 9.00
CA SER A 156 -25.76 10.20 10.45
C SER A 156 -26.27 11.43 11.21
N SER A 157 -26.52 12.57 10.55
CA SER A 157 -26.74 13.88 11.21
C SER A 157 -25.64 14.17 12.26
N GLY A 158 -24.44 13.63 12.06
CA GLY A 158 -23.45 13.39 13.10
C GLY A 158 -22.45 14.53 13.30
N HIS A 159 -22.86 15.79 13.13
CA HIS A 159 -21.99 16.94 13.38
C HIS A 159 -22.67 17.98 14.28
N CYS A 160 -21.92 18.53 15.24
CA CYS A 160 -22.41 19.61 16.11
C CYS A 160 -22.46 20.93 15.33
N CYS A 161 -23.58 21.18 14.66
CA CYS A 161 -23.87 22.46 14.03
C CYS A 161 -24.04 23.56 15.09
N LYS A 162 -23.30 24.67 15.00
CA LYS A 162 -23.43 25.83 15.92
C LYS A 162 -24.84 26.43 15.97
N HIS A 163 -25.71 26.13 15.00
CA HIS A 163 -27.12 26.54 14.99
C HIS A 163 -28.07 25.47 15.56
N ALA A 164 -27.63 24.22 15.75
CA ALA A 164 -28.42 23.16 16.37
C ALA A 164 -28.51 23.31 17.91
N ASP A 165 -27.69 24.17 18.51
CA ASP A 165 -27.74 24.44 19.96
C ASP A 165 -28.78 25.50 20.36
N ILE A 166 -29.41 26.22 19.42
CA ILE A 166 -30.43 27.22 19.79
C ILE A 166 -31.81 26.57 20.02
N LYS A 167 -32.11 25.40 19.44
CA LYS A 167 -33.38 24.67 19.68
C LYS A 167 -33.35 23.71 20.88
N LYS A 168 -32.28 23.71 21.69
CA LYS A 168 -32.28 23.09 23.03
C LYS A 168 -32.07 24.10 24.16
N PHE A 169 -32.07 25.41 23.86
CA PHE A 169 -31.91 26.47 24.86
C PHE A 169 -33.24 26.99 25.43
N GLN A 170 -34.29 26.16 25.47
CA GLN A 170 -35.55 26.56 26.10
C GLN A 170 -36.21 25.53 27.01
N VAL A 171 -35.53 24.44 27.36
CA VAL A 171 -35.94 23.58 28.48
C VAL A 171 -34.68 23.01 29.09
N PHE A 172 -34.24 23.56 30.22
CA PHE A 172 -33.58 22.90 31.36
C PHE A 172 -32.97 24.00 32.23
N GLN A 173 -33.84 24.70 32.98
CA GLN A 173 -33.42 25.28 34.25
C GLN A 173 -33.06 24.12 35.18
N LEU A 174 -31.86 24.23 35.76
CA LEU A 174 -31.37 23.49 36.94
C LEU A 174 -31.13 21.99 36.73
N ASP A 175 -29.89 21.59 36.46
CA ASP A 175 -29.22 20.60 37.31
C ASP A 175 -27.73 20.35 36.96
N PHE A 176 -26.95 20.08 38.01
CA PHE A 176 -25.49 20.02 38.17
C PHE A 176 -24.73 18.96 37.32
N LYS A 177 -25.24 18.53 36.16
CA LYS A 177 -24.62 17.50 35.30
C LYS A 177 -23.86 18.05 34.08
N PHE A 178 -23.77 19.38 33.94
CA PHE A 178 -23.15 20.02 32.77
C PHE A 178 -21.63 19.79 32.66
N LEU A 179 -20.92 19.65 33.79
CA LEU A 179 -19.46 19.45 33.77
C LEU A 179 -19.02 18.08 33.23
N ARG A 180 -19.87 17.05 33.30
CA ARG A 180 -19.49 15.69 32.85
C ARG A 180 -19.69 15.50 31.34
N TRP A 181 -20.54 16.32 30.71
CA TRP A 181 -20.72 16.34 29.25
C TRP A 181 -19.66 17.21 28.57
N PHE A 182 -19.29 18.35 29.19
CA PHE A 182 -18.23 19.23 28.69
C PHE A 182 -16.88 18.50 28.60
N PHE A 183 -16.54 17.68 29.60
CA PHE A 183 -15.30 16.89 29.58
C PHE A 183 -15.29 15.78 28.51
N SER A 184 -16.44 15.16 28.22
CA SER A 184 -16.50 14.12 27.18
C SER A 184 -16.33 14.65 25.75
N CYS A 185 -16.49 15.97 25.53
CA CYS A 185 -16.26 16.61 24.23
C CYS A 185 -14.87 17.26 24.09
N VAL A 186 -14.09 17.37 25.17
CA VAL A 186 -12.73 17.96 25.12
C VAL A 186 -11.66 16.92 24.74
N GLU A 187 -11.94 15.62 24.90
CA GLU A 187 -10.94 14.54 24.72
C GLU A 187 -10.87 13.91 23.32
N THR A 188 -11.65 14.35 22.34
CA THR A 188 -11.48 13.90 20.94
C THR A 188 -11.36 15.09 19.98
N ASP A 189 -10.11 15.50 19.80
CA ASP A 189 -9.52 16.14 18.60
C ASP A 189 -9.97 17.54 18.18
N LEU A 190 -9.88 18.53 19.07
CA LEU A 190 -9.83 19.94 18.63
C LEU A 190 -8.77 20.80 19.38
N PHE A 191 -7.55 20.29 19.51
CA PHE A 191 -6.39 21.07 19.93
C PHE A 191 -5.25 20.88 18.92
N PRO A 192 -5.30 21.54 17.74
CA PRO A 192 -4.22 22.49 17.49
C PRO A 192 -4.63 23.62 16.52
N LYS A 193 -5.43 24.60 16.92
CA LYS A 193 -5.51 25.92 16.22
C LYS A 193 -5.68 27.14 17.14
N LEU A 194 -5.47 27.01 18.44
CA LEU A 194 -5.55 28.10 19.41
C LEU A 194 -4.17 28.48 19.99
N GLN A 195 -3.14 28.52 19.14
CA GLN A 195 -1.80 28.99 19.55
C GLN A 195 -1.33 30.26 18.82
N ARG A 196 -2.22 31.04 18.21
CA ARG A 196 -1.90 32.38 17.70
C ARG A 196 -3.01 33.37 18.01
N LYS A 197 -2.99 33.93 19.23
CA LYS A 197 -3.41 35.31 19.56
C LYS A 197 -3.26 35.57 21.06
N LEU A 198 -2.04 35.40 21.57
CA LEU A 198 -1.60 36.02 22.83
C LEU A 198 -0.20 36.60 22.63
N TYR A 199 -0.09 37.51 21.67
CA TYR A 199 0.94 38.55 21.60
C TYR A 199 0.27 39.73 20.89
N PHE A 200 0.49 40.93 21.41
CA PHE A 200 -0.19 42.21 21.11
C PHE A 200 -1.50 42.46 21.86
N ALA A 201 -1.39 42.91 23.10
CA ALA A 201 -1.67 44.30 23.43
C ALA A 201 -1.08 44.62 24.81
N SER A 202 -0.02 45.42 24.79
CA SER A 202 0.44 46.24 25.90
C SER A 202 -0.59 47.33 26.20
#